data_AF-A0A7P0T9H9-F1
#
_entry.id   AF-A0A7P0T9H9-F1
#
_cell.length_a   1.000
_cell.length_b   1.000
_cell.length_c   1.000
_cell.angle_alpha   90.00
_cell.angle_beta   90.00
_cell.angle_gamma   90.00
#
_symmetry.space_group_name_H-M   'P 1'
#
loop_
_entity.id
_entity.type
_entity.pdbx_description
1 polymer ?
#
loop_
_entity_poly.entity_id
_entity_poly.type
_entity_poly.pdbx_seq_one_letter_code
_entity_poly.pdbx_strand_id
1 'polypeptide(L)'
;MSEIRKDTLKAILLELECHFTWNLLKEDIDLFEVEDTIGQQLEFLTTKSRLALYNLLAYVKHLKGQNKDALECLEQAEEIIQQEHSDKEEVRSLVTWGNYAWVYYHMDQLEEAQKYTD
;
A
#
# COMPACT_ATOMS: atom_id res chain seq x y z
N MET A 1 -19.51 8.38 -20.10
CA MET A 1 -18.50 7.99 -19.10
C MET A 1 -17.99 6.63 -19.50
N SER A 2 -16.68 6.51 -19.74
CA SER A 2 -16.06 5.25 -20.14
C SER A 2 -16.10 4.29 -18.96
N GLU A 3 -16.86 3.21 -19.08
CA GLU A 3 -16.85 2.10 -18.12
C GLU A 3 -15.40 1.58 -18.05
N ILE A 4 -14.71 1.83 -16.94
CA ILE A 4 -13.35 1.35 -16.73
C ILE A 4 -13.44 -0.17 -16.68
N ARG A 5 -12.95 -0.82 -17.73
CA ARG A 5 -12.90 -2.28 -17.76
C ARG A 5 -11.90 -2.72 -16.72
N LYS A 6 -12.36 -3.50 -15.74
CA LYS A 6 -11.56 -4.10 -14.67
C LYS A 6 -10.25 -4.72 -15.19
N ASP A 7 -10.29 -5.34 -16.37
CA ASP A 7 -9.12 -5.92 -17.03
C ASP A 7 -8.09 -4.88 -17.49
N THR A 8 -8.53 -3.73 -18.01
CA THR A 8 -7.64 -2.63 -18.39
C THR A 8 -6.95 -2.05 -17.16
N LEU A 9 -7.71 -1.81 -16.09
CA LEU A 9 -7.13 -1.31 -14.84
C LEU A 9 -6.16 -2.33 -14.24
N LYS A 10 -6.49 -3.61 -14.25
CA LYS A 10 -5.57 -4.67 -13.79
C LYS A 10 -4.24 -4.67 -14.55
N ALA A 11 -4.26 -4.44 -15.86
CA ALA A 11 -3.03 -4.36 -16.65
C ALA A 11 -2.14 -3.18 -16.21
N ILE A 12 -2.73 -2.03 -15.89
CA ILE A 12 -2.01 -0.87 -15.36
C ILE A 12 -1.43 -1.19 -13.97
N LEU A 13 -2.25 -1.76 -13.08
CA LEU A 13 -1.84 -2.09 -11.71
C LEU A 13 -0.65 -3.06 -11.65
N LEU A 14 -0.52 -3.97 -12.63
CA LEU A 14 0.60 -4.91 -12.71
C LEU A 14 1.94 -4.25 -13.04
N GLU A 15 1.93 -3.04 -13.60
CA GLU A 15 3.15 -2.28 -13.94
C GLU A 15 3.62 -1.37 -12.78
N LEU A 16 2.82 -1.22 -11.71
CA LEU A 16 3.17 -0.38 -10.57
C LEU A 16 4.26 -1.04 -9.72
N GLU A 17 5.20 -0.26 -9.19
CA GLU A 17 6.21 -0.75 -8.23
C GLU A 17 5.68 -0.64 -6.79
N CYS A 18 5.05 -1.70 -6.28
CA CYS A 18 4.53 -1.76 -4.91
C CYS A 18 4.50 -3.19 -4.35
N HIS A 19 4.05 -3.36 -3.11
CA HIS A 19 4.13 -4.66 -2.42
C HIS A 19 3.31 -5.76 -3.10
N PHE A 20 2.28 -5.38 -3.85
CA PHE A 20 1.44 -6.30 -4.62
C PHE A 20 2.13 -6.86 -5.87
N THR A 21 3.16 -6.20 -6.38
CA THR A 21 3.90 -6.60 -7.59
C THR A 21 5.31 -7.14 -7.28
N TRP A 22 5.75 -7.06 -6.02
CA TRP A 22 7.06 -7.56 -5.57
C TRP A 22 7.14 -9.07 -5.34
N ASN A 23 6.09 -9.83 -5.69
CA ASN A 23 6.04 -11.29 -5.56
C ASN A 23 6.32 -11.79 -4.13
N LEU A 24 5.82 -11.06 -3.14
CA LEU A 24 5.78 -11.47 -1.74
C LEU A 24 4.61 -12.45 -1.58
N LEU A 25 4.85 -13.73 -1.36
CA LEU A 25 3.78 -14.73 -1.32
C LEU A 25 3.30 -14.93 0.12
N LYS A 26 1.97 -14.97 0.30
CA LYS A 26 1.33 -15.20 1.60
C LYS A 26 1.72 -16.56 2.19
N GLU A 27 1.92 -17.55 1.34
CA GLU A 27 2.24 -18.93 1.73
C GLU A 27 3.63 -19.06 2.37
N ASP A 28 4.51 -18.10 2.12
CA ASP A 28 5.89 -18.09 2.62
C ASP A 28 6.03 -17.30 3.94
N ILE A 29 4.94 -16.73 4.47
CA ILE A 29 5.00 -15.71 5.52
C ILE A 29 3.98 -15.99 6.62
N ASP A 30 4.42 -16.02 7.89
CA ASP A 30 3.52 -15.93 9.03
C ASP A 30 3.03 -14.48 9.18
N LEU A 31 1.82 -14.21 8.68
CA LEU A 31 1.24 -12.86 8.72
C LEU A 31 0.99 -12.34 10.13
N PHE A 32 0.79 -13.22 11.13
CA PHE A 32 0.59 -12.78 12.51
C PHE A 32 1.91 -12.35 13.14
N GLU A 33 2.97 -13.14 12.94
CA GLU A 33 4.31 -12.80 13.43
C GLU A 33 4.82 -11.52 12.78
N VAL A 34 4.61 -11.35 11.47
CA VAL A 34 5.02 -10.13 10.76
C VAL A 34 4.24 -8.93 11.26
N GLU A 35 2.92 -9.02 11.42
CA GLU A 35 2.12 -7.90 11.94
C GLU A 35 2.56 -7.49 13.36
N ASP A 36 2.74 -8.46 14.25
CA ASP A 36 3.18 -8.20 15.63
C ASP A 36 4.57 -7.55 15.66
N THR A 37 5.50 -8.06 14.85
CA THR A 37 6.85 -7.50 14.70
C THR A 37 6.81 -6.06 14.19
N ILE A 38 6.00 -5.78 13.16
CA ILE A 38 5.85 -4.41 12.64
C ILE A 38 5.26 -3.48 13.72
N GLY A 39 4.24 -3.94 14.45
CA GLY A 39 3.63 -3.19 15.54
C GLY A 39 4.64 -2.79 16.61
N GLN A 40 5.45 -3.73 17.07
CA GLN A 40 6.53 -3.46 18.03
C GLN A 40 7.56 -2.47 17.48
N GLN A 41 7.94 -2.61 16.20
CA GLN A 41 8.95 -1.74 15.59
C GLN A 41 8.47 -0.29 15.38
N LEU A 42 7.19 -0.09 15.06
CA LEU A 42 6.62 1.24 14.85
C LEU A 42 6.75 2.15 16.09
N GLU A 43 6.82 1.60 17.29
CA GLU A 43 7.00 2.36 18.54
C GLU A 43 8.37 3.02 18.66
N PHE A 44 9.42 2.48 18.01
CA PHE A 44 10.81 2.86 18.29
C PHE A 44 11.57 3.44 17.08
N LEU A 45 10.98 3.42 15.88
CA LEU A 45 11.67 3.75 14.64
C LEU A 45 11.51 5.20 14.17
N THR A 46 12.48 5.63 13.33
CA THR A 46 12.49 6.95 12.69
C THR A 46 11.43 7.07 11.58
N THR A 47 11.11 8.30 11.19
CA THR A 47 10.06 8.64 10.20
C THR A 47 10.16 7.85 8.89
N LYS A 48 11.34 7.74 8.27
CA LYS A 48 11.52 6.98 7.02
C LYS A 48 11.30 5.48 7.19
N SER A 49 11.76 4.92 8.30
CA SER A 49 11.54 3.51 8.60
C SER A 49 10.06 3.24 8.87
N ARG A 50 9.36 4.18 9.51
CA ARG A 50 7.91 4.09 9.72
C ARG A 50 7.12 4.11 8.41
N LEU A 51 7.49 4.96 7.44
CA LEU A 51 6.85 4.98 6.12
C LEU A 51 6.90 3.61 5.43
N ALA A 52 8.07 2.96 5.42
CA ALA A 52 8.23 1.64 4.82
C ALA A 52 7.41 0.58 5.58
N LEU A 53 7.39 0.66 6.91
CA LEU A 53 6.63 -0.28 7.74
C LEU A 53 5.11 -0.12 7.60
N TYR A 54 4.58 1.10 7.51
CA TYR A 54 3.15 1.30 7.29
C TYR A 54 2.70 0.75 5.93
N ASN A 55 3.53 0.93 4.89
CA ASN A 55 3.26 0.33 3.58
C ASN A 55 3.26 -1.20 3.60
N LEU A 56 4.22 -1.82 4.29
CA LEU A 56 4.27 -3.27 4.46
C LEU A 56 3.09 -3.77 5.30
N LEU A 57 2.74 -3.05 6.38
CA LEU A 57 1.62 -3.39 7.24
C LEU A 57 0.31 -3.37 6.47
N ALA A 58 0.10 -2.36 5.62
CA ALA A 58 -1.07 -2.29 4.75
C ALA A 58 -1.20 -3.55 3.88
N TYR A 59 -0.10 -3.99 3.28
CA TYR A 59 -0.07 -5.22 2.48
C TYR A 59 -0.41 -6.47 3.32
N VAL A 60 0.18 -6.60 4.51
CA VAL A 60 -0.12 -7.71 5.45
C VAL A 60 -1.60 -7.71 5.85
N LYS A 61 -2.15 -6.55 6.20
CA LYS A 61 -3.58 -6.37 6.53
C LYS A 61 -4.47 -6.78 5.37
N HIS A 62 -4.13 -6.38 4.15
CA HIS A 62 -4.83 -6.82 2.95
C HIS A 62 -4.79 -8.35 2.78
N LEU A 63 -3.62 -8.98 2.93
CA LEU A 63 -3.49 -10.44 2.84
C LEU A 63 -4.32 -11.19 3.90
N LYS A 64 -4.61 -10.54 5.04
CA LYS A 64 -5.51 -11.03 6.09
C LYS A 64 -6.99 -10.76 5.81
N GLY A 65 -7.33 -10.07 4.72
CA GLY A 65 -8.69 -9.65 4.36
C GLY A 65 -9.17 -8.39 5.07
N GLN A 66 -8.28 -7.65 5.73
CA GLN A 66 -8.57 -6.46 6.54
C GLN A 66 -8.34 -5.18 5.71
N ASN A 67 -9.08 -5.03 4.60
CA ASN A 67 -8.81 -3.95 3.65
C ASN A 67 -9.00 -2.53 4.23
N LYS A 68 -9.90 -2.35 5.21
CA LYS A 68 -10.08 -1.03 5.85
C LYS A 68 -8.86 -0.66 6.70
N ASP A 69 -8.40 -1.57 7.55
CA ASP A 69 -7.18 -1.41 8.33
C ASP A 69 -5.95 -1.19 7.41
N ALA A 70 -5.94 -1.83 6.23
CA ALA A 70 -4.90 -1.58 5.22
C ALA A 70 -4.91 -0.13 4.74
N LEU A 71 -6.08 0.45 4.45
CA LEU A 71 -6.20 1.86 4.05
C LEU A 71 -5.78 2.82 5.18
N GLU A 72 -6.13 2.52 6.43
CA GLU A 72 -5.69 3.32 7.59
C GLU A 72 -4.16 3.32 7.71
N CYS A 73 -3.51 2.17 7.44
CA CYS A 73 -2.04 2.12 7.41
C CYS A 73 -1.46 2.98 6.28
N LEU A 74 -2.09 2.99 5.10
CA LEU A 74 -1.64 3.82 3.99
C LEU A 74 -1.85 5.32 4.25
N GLU A 75 -2.88 5.69 5.00
CA GLU A 75 -3.12 7.08 5.42
C GLU A 75 -1.99 7.56 6.33
N GLN A 76 -1.55 6.71 7.27
CA GLN A 76 -0.38 7.00 8.12
C GLN A 76 0.92 7.13 7.31
N ALA A 77 1.08 6.35 6.24
CA ALA A 77 2.20 6.49 5.31
C ALA A 77 2.13 7.82 4.54
N GLU A 78 0.94 8.22 4.08
CA GLU A 78 0.72 9.47 3.37
C GLU A 78 0.98 10.70 4.25
N GLU A 79 0.52 10.69 5.51
CA GLU A 79 0.80 11.76 6.47
C GLU A 79 2.32 12.00 6.66
N ILE A 80 3.11 10.92 6.69
CA ILE A 80 4.57 11.01 6.79
C ILE A 80 5.17 11.66 5.54
N ILE A 81 4.70 11.27 4.36
CA ILE A 81 5.16 11.83 3.08
C ILE A 81 4.92 13.33 3.06
N GLN A 82 3.70 13.76 3.41
CA GLN A 82 3.30 15.17 3.42
C GLN A 82 4.13 16.01 4.41
N GLN A 83 4.56 15.43 5.52
CA GLN A 83 5.38 16.11 6.53
C GLN A 83 6.86 16.28 6.13
N GLU A 84 7.41 15.39 5.28
CA GLU A 84 8.85 15.37 4.99
C GLU A 84 9.30 16.41 3.92
N HIS A 85 8.39 17.19 3.31
CA HIS A 85 8.63 18.31 2.36
C HIS A 85 10.01 18.27 1.67
N SER A 86 10.26 17.26 0.84
CA SER A 86 11.56 17.05 0.19
C SER A 86 11.40 16.64 -1.26
N ASP A 87 12.40 16.92 -2.09
CA ASP A 87 12.43 16.50 -3.50
C ASP A 87 12.37 14.96 -3.70
N LYS A 88 12.42 14.16 -2.62
CA LYS A 88 12.24 12.70 -2.62
C LYS A 88 10.82 12.24 -2.28
N GLU A 89 9.90 13.19 -2.10
CA GLU A 89 8.48 12.95 -1.85
C GLU A 89 7.88 12.13 -2.99
N GLU A 90 8.09 12.55 -4.24
CA GLU A 90 7.57 11.88 -5.44
C GLU A 90 7.88 10.37 -5.48
N VAL A 91 9.14 9.98 -5.27
CA VAL A 91 9.56 8.57 -5.31
C VAL A 91 9.00 7.76 -4.13
N ARG A 92 8.89 8.38 -2.95
CA ARG A 92 8.34 7.72 -1.76
C ARG A 92 6.84 7.48 -1.86
N SER A 93 6.15 8.39 -2.55
CA SER A 93 4.72 8.28 -2.74
C SER A 93 4.34 7.18 -3.72
N LEU A 94 5.20 6.83 -4.70
CA LEU A 94 4.91 5.79 -5.69
C LEU A 94 4.49 4.45 -5.07
N VAL A 95 5.22 3.97 -4.06
CA VAL A 95 4.90 2.71 -3.38
C VAL A 95 3.57 2.81 -2.63
N THR A 96 3.35 3.92 -1.92
CA THR A 96 2.11 4.19 -1.16
C THR A 96 0.89 4.27 -2.08
N TRP A 97 0.97 5.03 -3.16
CA TRP A 97 -0.10 5.14 -4.16
C TRP A 97 -0.36 3.82 -4.87
N GLY A 98 0.69 3.10 -5.27
CA GLY A 98 0.55 1.78 -5.86
C GLY A 98 -0.15 0.78 -4.93
N ASN A 99 0.16 0.83 -3.63
CA ASN A 99 -0.55 0.03 -2.63
C ASN A 99 -2.02 0.46 -2.50
N TYR A 100 -2.33 1.76 -2.47
CA TYR A 100 -3.71 2.26 -2.47
C TYR A 100 -4.51 1.74 -3.66
N ALA A 101 -3.94 1.87 -4.86
CA ALA A 101 -4.58 1.46 -6.10
C ALA A 101 -4.98 -0.04 -6.06
N TRP A 102 -4.08 -0.89 -5.58
CA TRP A 102 -4.34 -2.32 -5.43
C TRP A 102 -5.38 -2.63 -4.36
N VAL A 103 -5.32 -2.00 -3.18
CA VAL A 103 -6.32 -2.22 -2.12
C VAL A 103 -7.72 -1.83 -2.60
N TYR A 104 -7.87 -0.67 -3.23
CA TYR A 104 -9.16 -0.23 -3.79
C TYR A 104 -9.66 -1.15 -4.90
N TYR A 105 -8.76 -1.61 -5.77
CA TYR A 105 -9.10 -2.58 -6.82
C TYR A 105 -9.64 -3.89 -6.25
N HIS A 106 -9.01 -4.40 -5.18
CA HIS A 106 -9.47 -5.61 -4.48
C HIS A 106 -10.77 -5.40 -3.69
N MET A 107 -11.14 -4.16 -3.39
CA MET A 107 -12.43 -3.79 -2.80
C MET A 107 -13.53 -3.54 -3.84
N ASP A 108 -13.26 -3.79 -5.13
CA ASP A 108 -14.14 -3.46 -6.26
C ASP A 108 -14.47 -1.95 -6.39
N GLN A 109 -13.63 -1.08 -5.80
CA GLN A 109 -13.74 0.38 -5.89
C GLN A 109 -12.87 0.91 -7.02
N LEU A 110 -13.26 0.60 -8.26
CA LEU A 110 -12.42 0.84 -9.44
C LEU A 110 -12.13 2.33 -9.71
N GLU A 111 -13.08 3.22 -9.40
CA GLU A 111 -12.88 4.67 -9.54
C GLU A 111 -11.83 5.19 -8.55
N GLU A 112 -11.83 4.70 -7.31
CA GLU A 112 -10.81 5.06 -6.32
C GLU A 112 -9.45 4.50 -6.71
N ALA A 113 -9.41 3.24 -7.17
CA ALA A 113 -8.16 2.62 -7.62
C ALA A 113 -7.49 3.43 -8.75
N GLN A 114 -8.27 3.90 -9.74
CA GLN A 114 -7.75 4.69 -10.86
C GLN A 114 -7.12 6.02 -10.43
N LYS A 115 -7.61 6.67 -9.36
CA LYS A 115 -7.03 7.94 -8.87
C LYS A 115 -5.56 7.80 -8.46
N TYR A 116 -5.13 6.59 -8.12
CA TYR A 116 -3.79 6.28 -7.65
C TYR A 116 -2.90 5.60 -8.70
N THR A 117 -3.35 5.53 -9.96
CA THR A 117 -2.57 4.97 -11.08
C THR A 117 -2.03 6.01 -12.07
N ASP A 118 -2.45 7.27 -11.93
CA ASP A 118 -2.05 8.38 -12.79
C ASP A 118 -0.82 9.11 -12.20
#